data_AF-A0A962EF88-F1
#
_entry.id   AF-A0A962EF88-F1
#
_cell.length_a   1.000
_cell.length_b   1.000
_cell.length_c   1.000
_cell.angle_alpha   90.00
_cell.angle_beta   90.00
_cell.angle_gamma   90.00
#
_symmetry.space_group_name_H-M   'P 1'
#
loop_
_entity.id
_entity.type
_entity.pdbx_description
1 polymer ?
#
loop_
_entity_poly.entity_id
_entity_poly.type
_entity_poly.pdbx_seq_one_letter_code
_entity_poly.pdbx_strand_id
1 'polypeptide(L)'
;MPSHLSPLAGQSAAQLPPLDVSALLSAYSDLRPDPGVAAQRVSFGTSGHRGRALSCSFNAWHVQAIAQAVCEYRHAQGIDGPLFVGCDTHALSQPAFESVLEVLAGNGVQAMISLGGEYTPTPAVSHAILSHNRGRNQGLADGLVITPSHNPPEYGGIKYNPSDGGPAGTDITRGIEARANALLEAKLAGVRRVSLRQALAADTTREYDYLGSYVADLSSVLDLDLIAAADLNIGVDPLG
;
A
#
# COMPACT_ATOMS: atom_id res chain seq x y z
N MET A 1 12.70 -32.60 -4.34
CA MET A 1 13.54 -31.53 -4.93
C MET A 1 14.57 -31.15 -3.89
N PRO A 2 15.89 -31.22 -4.14
CA PRO A 2 16.83 -30.65 -3.20
C PRO A 2 16.53 -29.14 -3.13
N SER A 3 16.30 -28.61 -1.94
CA SER A 3 16.27 -27.18 -1.72
C SER A 3 17.60 -26.64 -2.22
N HIS A 4 17.60 -25.87 -3.30
CA HIS A 4 18.75 -25.03 -3.66
C HIS A 4 18.83 -23.92 -2.61
N LEU A 5 19.27 -24.29 -1.42
CA LEU A 5 19.56 -23.37 -0.34
C LEU A 5 20.85 -22.65 -0.72
N SER A 6 20.82 -21.32 -0.72
CA SER A 6 22.02 -20.53 -0.94
C SER A 6 23.10 -20.93 0.08
N PRO A 7 24.39 -21.01 -0.31
CA PRO A 7 25.47 -21.21 0.65
C PRO A 7 25.57 -20.08 1.70
N LEU A 8 24.92 -18.94 1.45
CA LEU A 8 24.85 -17.79 2.35
C LEU A 8 23.57 -17.76 3.21
N ALA A 9 22.73 -18.80 3.18
CA ALA A 9 21.52 -18.84 4.00
C ALA A 9 21.86 -18.78 5.50
N GLY A 10 21.19 -17.89 6.24
CA GLY A 10 21.43 -17.66 7.67
C GLY A 10 22.70 -16.83 7.97
N GLN A 11 23.45 -16.41 6.95
CA GLN A 11 24.59 -15.52 7.11
C GLN A 11 24.16 -14.04 7.07
N SER A 12 25.04 -13.15 7.54
CA SER A 12 24.78 -11.71 7.53
C SER A 12 24.62 -11.16 6.11
N ALA A 13 23.64 -10.28 5.93
CA ALA A 13 23.39 -9.59 4.66
C ALA A 13 24.57 -8.70 4.21
N ALA A 14 25.52 -8.37 5.10
CA ALA A 14 26.76 -7.66 4.73
C ALA A 14 27.63 -8.42 3.71
N GLN A 15 27.35 -9.72 3.49
CA GLN A 15 28.01 -10.54 2.48
C GLN A 15 27.36 -10.41 1.08
N LEU A 16 26.20 -9.75 0.98
CA LEU A 16 25.50 -9.49 -0.27
C LEU A 16 25.93 -8.14 -0.85
N PRO A 17 25.88 -7.96 -2.19
CA PRO A 17 26.10 -6.65 -2.78
C PRO A 17 25.05 -5.65 -2.28
N PRO A 18 25.43 -4.41 -1.95
CA PRO A 18 24.49 -3.42 -1.46
C PRO A 18 23.48 -3.04 -2.56
N LEU A 19 22.24 -2.81 -2.16
CA LEU A 19 21.22 -2.25 -3.04
C LEU A 19 21.50 -0.76 -3.28
N ASP A 20 21.57 -0.35 -4.55
CA ASP A 20 21.58 1.06 -4.92
C ASP A 20 20.17 1.64 -4.81
N VAL A 21 19.84 2.14 -3.62
CA VAL A 21 18.55 2.77 -3.33
C VAL A 21 18.33 4.01 -4.17
N SER A 22 19.39 4.79 -4.45
CA SER A 22 19.26 5.99 -5.29
C SER A 22 18.84 5.64 -6.71
N ALA A 23 19.48 4.63 -7.32
CA ALA A 23 19.10 4.16 -8.64
C ALA A 23 17.66 3.61 -8.67
N LEU A 24 17.23 2.93 -7.60
CA LEU A 24 15.87 2.41 -7.47
C LEU A 24 14.82 3.55 -7.44
N LEU A 25 15.07 4.59 -6.65
CA LEU A 25 14.19 5.75 -6.53
C LEU A 25 14.15 6.59 -7.82
N SER A 26 15.29 6.80 -8.47
CA SER A 26 15.32 7.45 -9.79
C SER A 26 14.55 6.63 -10.82
N ALA A 27 14.75 5.32 -10.85
CA ALA A 27 14.03 4.44 -11.78
C ALA A 27 12.51 4.50 -11.59
N TYR A 28 12.03 4.61 -10.34
CA TYR A 28 10.59 4.73 -10.05
C TYR A 28 9.98 5.96 -10.73
N SER A 29 10.69 7.07 -10.67
CA SER A 29 10.24 8.38 -11.18
C SER A 29 10.47 8.55 -12.67
N ASP A 30 11.57 8.02 -13.21
CA ASP A 30 12.06 8.34 -14.56
C ASP A 30 11.65 7.29 -15.60
N LEU A 31 11.65 6.01 -15.23
CA LEU A 31 11.32 4.94 -16.17
C LEU A 31 9.82 4.83 -16.38
N ARG A 32 9.43 4.35 -17.56
CA ARG A 32 8.04 4.19 -17.98
C ARG A 32 7.81 2.74 -18.38
N PRO A 33 6.77 2.07 -17.87
CA PRO A 33 6.41 0.75 -18.37
C PRO A 33 5.98 0.83 -19.83
N ASP A 34 6.37 -0.17 -20.61
CA ASP A 34 5.85 -0.45 -21.94
C ASP A 34 4.66 -1.42 -21.81
N PRO A 35 3.41 -0.99 -22.08
CA PRO A 35 2.24 -1.87 -22.02
C PRO A 35 2.28 -3.04 -23.00
N GLY A 36 3.13 -2.99 -24.03
CA GLY A 36 3.39 -4.09 -24.96
C GLY A 36 4.24 -5.22 -24.36
N VAL A 37 4.94 -4.97 -23.25
CA VAL A 37 5.74 -5.97 -22.54
C VAL A 37 4.95 -6.51 -21.36
N ALA A 38 4.53 -7.77 -21.43
CA ALA A 38 3.67 -8.40 -20.41
C ALA A 38 4.22 -8.27 -18.96
N ALA A 39 5.53 -8.36 -18.78
CA ALA A 39 6.18 -8.24 -17.47
C ALA A 39 6.18 -6.80 -16.88
N GLN A 40 5.86 -5.79 -17.69
CA GLN A 40 5.77 -4.38 -17.30
C GLN A 40 4.31 -3.91 -17.18
N ARG A 41 3.35 -4.82 -17.34
CA ARG A 41 1.92 -4.54 -17.13
C ARG A 41 1.58 -4.61 -15.65
N VAL A 42 0.48 -3.97 -15.26
CA VAL A 42 -0.10 -4.19 -13.94
C VAL A 42 -0.61 -5.62 -13.87
N SER A 43 -0.14 -6.37 -12.88
CA SER A 43 -0.75 -7.60 -12.41
C SER A 43 -1.24 -7.35 -10.98
N PHE A 44 -2.55 -7.28 -10.78
CA PHE A 44 -3.20 -6.87 -9.54
C PHE A 44 -4.05 -8.04 -9.02
N GLY A 45 -3.41 -8.90 -8.23
CA GLY A 45 -4.06 -10.05 -7.59
C GLY A 45 -4.62 -9.71 -6.19
N THR A 46 -4.95 -10.75 -5.41
CA THR A 46 -5.41 -10.58 -4.01
C THR A 46 -4.36 -9.96 -3.09
N SER A 47 -3.07 -10.10 -3.44
CA SER A 47 -1.95 -9.41 -2.78
C SER A 47 -1.59 -8.08 -3.45
N GLY A 48 -2.45 -7.57 -4.34
CA GLY A 48 -2.23 -6.37 -5.12
C GLY A 48 -1.22 -6.58 -6.25
N HIS A 49 -0.52 -5.49 -6.59
CA HIS A 49 0.56 -5.47 -7.57
C HIS A 49 1.92 -5.33 -6.89
N ARG A 50 2.90 -6.10 -7.37
CA ARG A 50 4.29 -6.06 -6.91
C ARG A 50 5.23 -6.07 -8.09
N GLY A 51 6.36 -5.38 -7.95
CA GLY A 51 7.39 -5.37 -8.97
C GLY A 51 8.60 -4.55 -8.55
N ARG A 52 9.44 -4.21 -9.52
CA ARG A 52 10.71 -3.52 -9.31
C ARG A 52 10.82 -2.35 -10.27
N ALA A 53 11.24 -1.20 -9.76
CA ALA A 53 11.37 0.00 -10.59
C ALA A 53 12.40 -0.16 -11.71
N LEU A 54 13.55 -0.80 -11.42
CA LEU A 54 14.63 -1.08 -12.39
C LEU A 54 14.22 -2.04 -13.52
N SER A 55 13.15 -2.82 -13.32
CA SER A 55 12.60 -3.73 -14.32
C SER A 55 11.35 -3.17 -15.01
N CYS A 56 11.03 -1.90 -14.78
CA CYS A 56 9.82 -1.24 -15.26
C CYS A 56 8.52 -1.97 -14.86
N SER A 57 8.49 -2.62 -13.69
CA SER A 57 7.32 -3.35 -13.19
C SER A 57 6.76 -2.80 -11.88
N PHE A 58 7.31 -1.69 -11.36
CA PHE A 58 6.74 -0.92 -10.26
C PHE A 58 7.33 0.50 -10.28
N ASN A 59 6.61 1.43 -10.89
CA ASN A 59 7.04 2.81 -11.18
C ASN A 59 5.85 3.74 -10.97
N ALA A 60 6.07 5.05 -10.97
CA ALA A 60 5.02 6.04 -10.73
C ALA A 60 3.76 5.81 -11.58
N TRP A 61 3.92 5.41 -12.84
CA TRP A 61 2.80 5.15 -13.75
C TRP A 61 1.91 3.99 -13.31
N HIS A 62 2.48 2.92 -12.76
CA HIS A 62 1.71 1.79 -12.23
C HIS A 62 0.86 2.26 -11.04
N VAL A 63 1.48 2.95 -10.09
CA VAL A 63 0.82 3.41 -8.86
C VAL A 63 -0.27 4.42 -9.18
N GLN A 64 0.00 5.37 -10.07
CA GLN A 64 -0.98 6.38 -10.51
C GLN A 64 -2.18 5.74 -11.21
N ALA A 65 -1.94 4.78 -12.11
CA ALA A 65 -3.01 4.05 -12.80
C ALA A 65 -3.86 3.20 -11.84
N ILE A 66 -3.22 2.51 -10.89
CA ILE A 66 -3.91 1.71 -9.86
C ILE A 66 -4.74 2.60 -8.94
N ALA A 67 -4.17 3.70 -8.43
CA ALA A 67 -4.88 4.63 -7.55
C ALA A 67 -6.10 5.26 -8.26
N GLN A 68 -5.97 5.60 -9.55
CA GLN A 68 -7.08 6.11 -10.35
C GLN A 68 -8.17 5.05 -10.55
N ALA A 69 -7.78 3.81 -10.88
CA ALA A 69 -8.71 2.69 -11.02
C ALA A 69 -9.47 2.40 -9.72
N VAL A 70 -8.79 2.50 -8.57
CA VAL A 70 -9.42 2.39 -7.24
C VAL A 70 -10.42 3.54 -7.00
N CYS A 71 -10.06 4.79 -7.30
CA CYS A 71 -10.99 5.92 -7.19
C CYS A 71 -12.27 5.71 -8.01
N GLU A 72 -12.13 5.25 -9.25
CA GLU A 72 -13.25 4.97 -10.15
C GLU A 72 -14.10 3.79 -9.66
N TYR A 73 -13.47 2.71 -9.18
CA TYR A 73 -14.16 1.58 -8.58
C TYR A 73 -14.99 2.02 -7.37
N ARG A 74 -14.40 2.77 -6.44
CA ARG A 74 -15.09 3.30 -5.24
C ARG A 74 -16.32 4.10 -5.61
N HIS A 75 -16.18 5.01 -6.58
CA HIS A 75 -17.28 5.82 -7.07
C HIS A 75 -18.41 4.95 -7.65
N ALA A 76 -18.07 3.95 -8.48
CA ALA A 76 -19.03 3.05 -9.08
C ALA A 76 -19.76 2.15 -8.04
N GLN A 77 -19.12 1.87 -6.90
CA GLN A 77 -19.72 1.09 -5.80
C GLN A 77 -20.44 1.96 -4.76
N GLY A 78 -20.43 3.29 -4.90
CA GLY A 78 -21.00 4.20 -3.90
C GLY A 78 -20.22 4.22 -2.58
N ILE A 79 -18.92 3.92 -2.61
CA ILE A 79 -18.01 4.03 -1.45
C ILE A 79 -17.54 5.49 -1.36
N ASP A 80 -18.19 6.26 -0.50
CA ASP A 80 -18.05 7.71 -0.37
C ASP A 80 -17.43 8.18 0.95
N GLY A 81 -17.01 7.24 1.81
CA GLY A 81 -16.24 7.54 3.01
C GLY A 81 -14.73 7.76 2.75
N PRO A 82 -13.93 7.86 3.82
CA PRO A 82 -12.49 8.04 3.71
C PRO A 82 -11.78 6.77 3.19
N LEU A 83 -10.61 6.96 2.58
CA LEU A 83 -9.70 5.88 2.22
C LEU A 83 -8.49 5.92 3.16
N PHE A 84 -8.30 4.86 3.94
CA PHE A 84 -7.15 4.68 4.82
C PHE A 84 -5.91 4.25 4.02
N VAL A 85 -4.84 5.03 4.08
CA VAL A 85 -3.58 4.76 3.36
C VAL A 85 -2.48 4.43 4.35
N GLY A 86 -1.91 3.23 4.24
CA GLY A 86 -0.76 2.79 5.01
C GLY A 86 0.43 2.41 4.11
N CYS A 87 1.64 2.63 4.59
CA CYS A 87 2.88 2.22 3.91
C CYS A 87 3.84 1.50 4.85
N ASP A 88 4.66 0.60 4.31
CA ASP A 88 5.75 -0.07 5.02
C ASP A 88 7.12 0.61 4.78
N THR A 89 8.18 -0.04 5.27
CA THR A 89 9.57 0.46 5.26
C THR A 89 10.32 0.26 3.94
N HIS A 90 9.72 -0.33 2.90
CA HIS A 90 10.42 -0.50 1.62
C HIS A 90 10.75 0.84 0.97
N ALA A 91 11.91 0.92 0.30
CA ALA A 91 12.36 2.14 -0.37
C ALA A 91 11.34 2.69 -1.38
N LEU A 92 10.65 1.81 -2.11
CA LEU A 92 9.64 2.19 -3.10
C LEU A 92 8.27 2.55 -2.48
N SER A 93 8.06 2.32 -1.19
CA SER A 93 6.77 2.58 -0.54
C SER A 93 6.51 4.06 -0.32
N GLN A 94 7.53 4.85 0.04
CA GLN A 94 7.39 6.31 0.18
C GLN A 94 6.99 7.01 -1.13
N PRO A 95 7.70 6.85 -2.26
CA PRO A 95 7.30 7.53 -3.50
C PRO A 95 5.98 6.98 -4.08
N ALA A 96 5.63 5.72 -3.81
CA ALA A 96 4.31 5.17 -4.12
C ALA A 96 3.20 5.81 -3.27
N PHE A 97 3.43 6.01 -1.98
CA PHE A 97 2.51 6.72 -1.08
C PHE A 97 2.22 8.13 -1.58
N GLU A 98 3.25 8.88 -1.94
CA GLU A 98 3.11 10.22 -2.52
C GLU A 98 2.29 10.21 -3.81
N SER A 99 2.56 9.25 -4.71
CA SER A 99 1.80 9.08 -5.95
C SER A 99 0.33 8.74 -5.73
N VAL A 100 0.03 7.95 -4.69
CA VAL A 100 -1.36 7.68 -4.27
C VAL A 100 -2.02 8.97 -3.80
N LEU A 101 -1.39 9.75 -2.91
CA LEU A 101 -1.96 10.99 -2.40
C LEU A 101 -2.28 12.01 -3.50
N GLU A 102 -1.36 12.18 -4.46
CA GLU A 102 -1.57 13.06 -5.63
C GLU A 102 -2.86 12.71 -6.38
N VAL A 103 -3.12 11.42 -6.59
CA VAL A 103 -4.29 10.92 -7.32
C VAL A 103 -5.55 10.99 -6.46
N LEU A 104 -5.49 10.58 -5.18
CA LEU A 104 -6.65 10.66 -4.28
C LEU A 104 -7.15 12.11 -4.16
N ALA A 105 -6.25 13.06 -3.92
CA ALA A 105 -6.58 14.48 -3.85
C ALA A 105 -7.11 15.01 -5.19
N GLY A 106 -6.52 14.60 -6.33
CA GLY A 106 -7.03 14.93 -7.67
C GLY A 106 -8.43 14.39 -7.97
N ASN A 107 -8.85 13.34 -7.27
CA ASN A 107 -10.19 12.76 -7.36
C ASN A 107 -11.14 13.25 -6.23
N GLY A 108 -10.66 14.11 -5.32
CA GLY A 108 -11.44 14.59 -4.17
C GLY A 108 -11.74 13.52 -3.12
N VAL A 109 -10.98 12.43 -3.10
CA VAL A 109 -11.13 11.35 -2.11
C VAL A 109 -10.44 11.75 -0.81
N GLN A 110 -11.15 11.63 0.31
CA GLN A 110 -10.56 11.88 1.63
C GLN A 110 -9.54 10.77 1.97
N ALA A 111 -8.26 11.13 2.06
CA ALA A 111 -7.19 10.22 2.46
C ALA A 111 -6.92 10.36 3.97
N MET A 112 -6.87 9.22 4.67
CA MET A 112 -6.46 9.15 6.07
C MET A 112 -5.04 8.59 6.13
N ILE A 113 -4.07 9.46 6.43
CA ILE A 113 -2.65 9.14 6.46
C ILE A 113 -2.17 9.01 7.90
N SER A 114 -1.04 8.35 8.10
CA SER A 114 -0.50 8.16 9.44
C SER A 114 -0.12 9.48 10.11
N LEU A 115 -0.56 9.65 11.36
CA LEU A 115 -0.16 10.76 12.22
C LEU A 115 1.37 10.82 12.33
N GLY A 116 1.97 11.98 12.05
CA GLY A 116 3.42 12.16 12.15
C GLY A 116 4.24 11.39 11.11
N GLY A 117 3.60 10.78 10.11
CA GLY A 117 4.28 10.06 9.03
C GLY A 117 4.83 8.67 9.42
N GLU A 118 4.27 8.03 10.45
CA GLU A 118 4.69 6.70 10.88
C GLU A 118 4.31 5.61 9.85
N TYR A 119 5.11 4.54 9.77
CA TYR A 119 4.75 3.36 8.99
C TYR A 119 3.53 2.65 9.56
N THR A 120 2.70 2.07 8.68
CA THR A 120 1.41 1.50 9.07
C THR A 120 1.33 0.03 8.71
N PRO A 121 1.29 -0.89 9.69
CA PRO A 121 1.08 -2.31 9.44
C PRO A 121 -0.23 -2.56 8.68
N THR A 122 -0.25 -3.56 7.79
CA THR A 122 -1.48 -4.00 7.10
C THR A 122 -2.68 -4.20 8.06
N PRO A 123 -2.54 -4.86 9.24
CA PRO A 123 -3.68 -5.03 10.14
C PRO A 123 -4.18 -3.72 10.77
N ALA A 124 -3.34 -2.69 10.89
CA ALA A 124 -3.77 -1.39 11.42
C ALA A 124 -4.69 -0.66 10.41
N VAL A 125 -4.42 -0.77 9.11
CA VAL A 125 -5.33 -0.27 8.07
C VAL A 125 -6.66 -1.04 8.09
N SER A 126 -6.60 -2.37 8.19
CA SER A 126 -7.80 -3.22 8.29
C SER A 126 -8.66 -2.88 9.51
N HIS A 127 -8.02 -2.70 10.67
CA HIS A 127 -8.66 -2.27 11.91
C HIS A 127 -9.32 -0.90 11.79
N ALA A 128 -8.65 0.07 11.17
CA ALA A 128 -9.20 1.41 10.95
C ALA A 128 -10.45 1.38 10.07
N ILE A 129 -10.45 0.58 8.98
CA ILE A 129 -11.61 0.37 8.11
C ILE A 129 -12.78 -0.23 8.91
N LEU A 130 -12.54 -1.35 9.61
CA LEU A 130 -13.57 -2.04 10.39
C LEU A 130 -14.14 -1.16 11.51
N SER A 131 -13.29 -0.41 12.19
CA SER A 131 -13.67 0.50 13.27
C SER A 131 -14.52 1.65 12.74
N HIS A 132 -14.14 2.26 11.60
CA HIS A 132 -14.93 3.31 10.96
C HIS A 132 -16.28 2.78 10.49
N ASN A 133 -16.30 1.60 9.85
CA ASN A 133 -17.50 1.04 9.24
C ASN A 133 -18.49 0.41 10.22
N ARG A 134 -18.10 0.20 11.48
CA ARG A 134 -18.95 -0.43 12.50
C ARG A 134 -20.29 0.33 12.64
N GLY A 135 -21.39 -0.34 12.29
CA GLY A 135 -22.74 0.22 12.36
C GLY A 135 -23.10 1.23 11.27
N ARG A 136 -22.25 1.40 10.23
CA ARG A 136 -22.52 2.28 9.09
C ARG A 136 -23.02 1.49 7.88
N ASN A 137 -23.92 2.13 7.13
CA ASN A 137 -24.39 1.63 5.82
C ASN A 137 -24.09 2.61 4.67
N GLN A 138 -23.54 3.79 4.98
CA GLN A 138 -23.16 4.87 4.05
C GLN A 138 -21.92 5.56 4.61
N GLY A 139 -21.17 6.30 3.79
CA GLY A 139 -19.89 6.88 4.23
C GLY A 139 -18.87 5.80 4.59
N LEU A 140 -18.94 4.65 3.91
CA LEU A 140 -18.08 3.50 4.19
C LEU A 140 -16.64 3.83 3.78
N ALA A 141 -15.72 3.47 4.66
CA ALA A 141 -14.30 3.52 4.41
C ALA A 141 -13.78 2.24 3.76
N ASP A 142 -12.61 2.37 3.15
CA ASP A 142 -11.81 1.32 2.53
C ASP A 142 -10.33 1.71 2.67
N GLY A 143 -9.40 1.01 2.00
CA GLY A 143 -7.99 1.35 2.14
C GLY A 143 -7.02 0.84 1.08
N LEU A 144 -5.87 1.49 1.03
CA LEU A 144 -4.71 1.09 0.25
C LEU A 144 -3.55 0.82 1.19
N VAL A 145 -2.86 -0.31 0.97
CA VAL A 145 -1.66 -0.66 1.71
C VAL A 145 -0.50 -0.81 0.74
N ILE A 146 0.55 -0.05 1.00
CA ILE A 146 1.73 0.07 0.13
C ILE A 146 2.84 -0.75 0.77
N THR A 147 2.96 -1.98 0.30
CA THR A 147 3.90 -2.98 0.82
C THR A 147 4.03 -4.14 -0.16
N PRO A 148 5.25 -4.60 -0.47
CA PRO A 148 5.46 -5.90 -1.10
C PRO A 148 5.60 -7.04 -0.08
N SER A 149 5.26 -6.81 1.21
CA SER A 149 5.40 -7.76 2.32
C SER A 149 6.86 -8.13 2.58
N HIS A 150 7.22 -9.40 2.50
CA HIS A 150 8.56 -9.93 2.79
C HIS A 150 9.43 -10.07 1.54
N ASN A 151 9.02 -9.45 0.43
CA ASN A 151 9.82 -9.45 -0.79
C ASN A 151 11.18 -8.75 -0.55
N PRO A 152 12.18 -9.02 -1.41
CA PRO A 152 13.49 -8.36 -1.31
C PRO A 152 13.40 -6.82 -1.36
N PRO A 153 14.39 -6.10 -0.79
CA PRO A 153 14.33 -4.64 -0.61
C PRO A 153 14.13 -3.81 -1.89
N GLU A 154 14.45 -4.36 -3.07
CA GLU A 154 14.26 -3.69 -4.36
C GLU A 154 12.81 -3.73 -4.89
N TYR A 155 11.92 -4.44 -4.21
CA TYR A 155 10.52 -4.54 -4.58
C TYR A 155 9.70 -3.37 -4.02
N GLY A 156 8.67 -2.99 -4.77
CA GLY A 156 7.54 -2.19 -4.29
C GLY A 156 6.25 -2.97 -4.42
N GLY A 157 5.23 -2.57 -3.67
CA GLY A 157 3.92 -3.21 -3.73
C GLY A 157 2.78 -2.28 -3.34
N ILE A 158 1.60 -2.52 -3.90
CA ILE A 158 0.36 -1.81 -3.56
C ILE A 158 -0.82 -2.78 -3.65
N LYS A 159 -1.65 -2.81 -2.61
CA LYS A 159 -2.88 -3.63 -2.54
C LYS A 159 -4.05 -2.80 -2.02
N TYR A 160 -5.27 -3.26 -2.34
CA TYR A 160 -6.52 -2.63 -1.96
C TYR A 160 -7.30 -3.50 -0.99
N ASN A 161 -7.84 -2.88 0.06
CA ASN A 161 -8.72 -3.49 1.03
C ASN A 161 -10.12 -2.84 0.93
N PRO A 162 -11.17 -3.59 0.55
CA PRO A 162 -12.55 -3.08 0.50
C PRO A 162 -13.10 -2.74 1.89
N SER A 163 -14.38 -2.38 1.94
CA SER A 163 -15.07 -1.95 3.17
C SER A 163 -15.22 -3.02 4.25
N ASP A 164 -14.97 -4.28 3.93
CA ASP A 164 -14.87 -5.38 4.90
C ASP A 164 -13.50 -5.43 5.60
N GLY A 165 -12.56 -4.55 5.22
CA GLY A 165 -11.22 -4.47 5.78
C GLY A 165 -10.27 -5.58 5.34
N GLY A 166 -10.74 -6.57 4.58
CA GLY A 166 -9.95 -7.71 4.11
C GLY A 166 -9.20 -7.41 2.80
N PRO A 167 -8.40 -8.35 2.28
CA PRO A 167 -7.82 -8.22 0.95
C PRO A 167 -8.93 -8.31 -0.12
N ALA A 168 -8.84 -7.46 -1.14
CA ALA A 168 -9.83 -7.47 -2.23
C ALA A 168 -9.93 -8.84 -2.93
N GLY A 169 -11.17 -9.31 -3.10
CA GLY A 169 -11.48 -10.52 -3.86
C GLY A 169 -11.23 -10.36 -5.37
N THR A 170 -11.12 -11.48 -6.08
CA THR A 170 -10.72 -11.51 -7.49
C THR A 170 -11.59 -10.69 -8.43
N ASP A 171 -12.88 -10.55 -8.12
CA ASP A 171 -13.81 -9.78 -8.95
C ASP A 171 -13.47 -8.28 -8.92
N ILE A 172 -13.06 -7.79 -7.76
CA ILE A 172 -12.59 -6.41 -7.57
C ILE A 172 -11.23 -6.23 -8.21
N THR A 173 -10.28 -7.13 -7.92
CA THR A 173 -8.89 -6.97 -8.35
C THR A 173 -8.75 -7.06 -9.86
N ARG A 174 -9.54 -7.91 -10.55
CA ARG A 174 -9.58 -7.97 -12.02
C ARG A 174 -10.08 -6.68 -12.65
N GLY A 175 -11.11 -6.05 -12.06
CA GLY A 175 -11.62 -4.76 -12.53
C GLY A 175 -10.56 -3.66 -12.42
N ILE A 176 -9.88 -3.60 -11.27
CA ILE A 176 -8.78 -2.66 -11.04
C ILE A 176 -7.61 -2.93 -12.00
N GLU A 177 -7.20 -4.19 -12.17
CA GLU A 177 -6.11 -4.58 -13.08
C GLU A 177 -6.40 -4.15 -14.52
N ALA A 178 -7.59 -4.49 -15.03
CA ALA A 178 -7.99 -4.18 -16.39
C ALA A 178 -8.01 -2.66 -16.60
N ARG A 179 -8.57 -1.91 -15.65
CA ARG A 179 -8.66 -0.45 -15.75
C ARG A 179 -7.29 0.22 -15.64
N ALA A 180 -6.44 -0.21 -14.73
CA ALA A 180 -5.09 0.33 -14.58
C ALA A 180 -4.26 0.09 -15.86
N ASN A 181 -4.35 -1.10 -16.46
CA ASN A 181 -3.67 -1.37 -17.73
C ASN A 181 -4.23 -0.53 -18.90
N ALA A 182 -5.54 -0.32 -18.97
CA ALA A 182 -6.11 0.59 -19.97
C ALA A 182 -5.61 2.04 -19.81
N LEU A 183 -5.43 2.50 -18.57
CA LEU A 183 -4.82 3.80 -18.27
C LEU A 183 -3.33 3.84 -18.68
N LEU A 184 -2.57 2.76 -18.47
CA LEU A 184 -1.19 2.67 -18.95
C LEU A 184 -1.09 2.73 -20.48
N GLU A 185 -1.94 1.97 -21.19
CA GLU A 185 -2.05 1.99 -22.66
C GLU A 185 -2.41 3.39 -23.18
N ALA A 186 -3.27 4.10 -22.46
CA ALA A 186 -3.63 5.48 -22.74
C ALA A 186 -2.60 6.52 -22.27
N LYS A 187 -1.40 6.11 -21.84
CA LYS A 187 -0.33 6.99 -21.33
C LYS A 187 -0.81 7.89 -20.18
N LEU A 188 -1.59 7.31 -19.28
CA LEU A 188 -2.25 7.95 -18.14
C LEU A 188 -3.28 9.02 -18.49
N ALA A 189 -3.74 9.10 -19.74
CA ALA A 189 -4.89 9.93 -20.09
C ALA A 189 -6.11 9.44 -19.31
N GLY A 190 -6.67 10.32 -18.46
CA GLY A 190 -7.76 9.99 -17.53
C GLY A 190 -7.35 9.89 -16.07
N VAL A 191 -6.05 9.87 -15.74
CA VAL A 191 -5.58 10.00 -14.35
C VAL A 191 -5.74 11.45 -13.89
N ARG A 192 -6.58 11.67 -12.87
CA ARG A 192 -6.73 12.97 -12.20
C ARG A 192 -5.74 13.03 -11.05
N ARG A 193 -4.82 14.01 -11.08
CA ARG A 193 -3.85 14.22 -10.01
C ARG A 193 -3.50 15.69 -9.84
N VAL A 194 -3.11 16.05 -8.63
CA VAL A 194 -2.51 17.34 -8.27
C VAL A 194 -1.06 17.14 -7.85
N SER A 195 -0.29 18.21 -7.65
CA SER A 195 1.06 18.07 -7.07
C SER A 195 1.01 17.57 -5.64
N LEU A 196 2.04 16.85 -5.18
CA LEU A 196 2.14 16.39 -3.79
C LEU A 196 1.92 17.53 -2.77
N ARG A 197 2.48 18.72 -3.03
CA ARG A 197 2.27 19.90 -2.17
C ARG A 197 0.79 20.27 -2.06
N GLN A 198 0.05 20.23 -3.16
CA GLN A 198 -1.39 20.48 -3.16
C GLN A 198 -2.14 19.36 -2.45
N ALA A 199 -1.75 18.10 -2.67
CA ALA A 199 -2.38 16.95 -2.02
C ALA A 199 -2.23 17.00 -0.49
N LEU A 200 -1.03 17.31 0.03
CA LEU A 200 -0.77 17.45 1.46
C LEU A 200 -1.51 18.64 2.10
N ALA A 201 -1.74 19.70 1.33
CA ALA A 201 -2.48 20.88 1.79
C ALA A 201 -4.00 20.79 1.55
N ALA A 202 -4.49 19.73 0.89
CA ALA A 202 -5.90 19.59 0.57
C ALA A 202 -6.72 19.27 1.81
N ASP A 203 -7.94 19.82 1.90
CA ASP A 203 -8.89 19.51 2.98
C ASP A 203 -9.29 18.02 3.03
N THR A 204 -9.05 17.30 1.95
CA THR A 204 -9.26 15.85 1.82
C THR A 204 -8.13 15.03 2.44
N THR A 205 -6.99 15.61 2.81
CA THR A 205 -5.89 14.85 3.44
C THR A 205 -5.92 15.09 4.95
N ARG A 206 -6.11 14.02 5.73
CA ARG A 206 -6.22 14.07 7.19
C ARG A 206 -5.31 13.05 7.83
N GLU A 207 -4.75 13.40 8.98
CA GLU A 207 -4.00 12.45 9.80
C GLU A 207 -4.94 11.56 10.61
N TYR A 208 -4.49 10.33 10.85
CA TYR A 208 -5.15 9.32 11.67
C TYR A 208 -4.10 8.61 12.52
N ASP A 209 -4.39 8.50 13.82
CA ASP A 209 -3.53 7.80 14.77
C ASP A 209 -3.76 6.28 14.69
N TYR A 210 -3.15 5.64 13.68
CA TYR A 210 -3.22 4.18 13.51
C TYR A 210 -2.63 3.44 14.71
N LEU A 211 -1.48 3.89 15.21
CA LEU A 211 -0.77 3.23 16.31
C LEU A 211 -1.58 3.27 17.59
N GLY A 212 -1.99 4.47 18.02
CA GLY A 212 -2.76 4.65 19.24
C GLY A 212 -4.11 3.94 19.18
N SER A 213 -4.82 4.05 18.05
CA SER A 213 -6.12 3.37 17.86
C SER A 213 -5.99 1.85 17.90
N TYR A 214 -4.95 1.29 17.27
CA TYR A 214 -4.73 -0.16 17.26
C TYR A 214 -4.31 -0.68 18.62
N VAL A 215 -3.34 -0.03 19.28
CA VAL A 215 -2.81 -0.44 20.59
C VAL A 215 -3.88 -0.34 21.67
N ALA A 216 -4.69 0.72 21.67
CA ALA A 216 -5.77 0.89 22.64
C ALA A 216 -6.81 -0.25 22.58
N ASP A 217 -7.07 -0.78 21.38
CA ASP A 217 -8.07 -1.83 21.16
C ASP A 217 -7.51 -3.26 21.35
N LEU A 218 -6.19 -3.45 21.55
CA LEU A 218 -5.61 -4.78 21.78
C LEU A 218 -6.25 -5.51 22.98
N SER A 219 -6.64 -4.78 24.02
CA SER A 219 -7.31 -5.33 25.20
C SER A 219 -8.70 -5.91 24.92
N SER A 220 -9.34 -5.56 23.80
CA SER A 220 -10.64 -6.12 23.43
C SER A 220 -10.54 -7.50 22.76
N VAL A 221 -9.34 -7.89 22.34
CA VAL A 221 -9.05 -9.16 21.65
C VAL A 221 -8.03 -10.04 22.36
N LEU A 222 -7.21 -9.47 23.24
CA LEU A 222 -6.19 -10.16 24.04
C LEU A 222 -6.37 -9.88 25.54
N ASP A 223 -6.11 -10.87 26.38
CA ASP A 223 -6.03 -10.69 27.82
C ASP A 223 -4.65 -10.14 28.22
N LEU A 224 -4.52 -8.81 28.17
CA LEU A 224 -3.26 -8.13 28.47
C LEU A 224 -2.90 -8.20 29.97
N ASP A 225 -3.90 -8.32 30.86
CA ASP A 225 -3.69 -8.47 32.30
C ASP A 225 -3.07 -9.83 32.61
N LEU A 226 -3.56 -10.89 31.97
CA LEU A 226 -2.97 -12.24 32.08
C LEU A 226 -1.53 -12.28 31.59
N ILE A 227 -1.26 -11.66 30.44
CA ILE A 227 0.10 -11.59 29.87
C ILE A 227 1.03 -10.83 30.83
N ALA A 228 0.58 -9.70 31.38
CA ALA A 228 1.35 -8.91 32.34
C ALA A 228 1.62 -9.67 33.65
N ALA A 229 0.64 -10.43 34.15
CA ALA A 229 0.76 -11.21 35.38
C ALA A 229 1.67 -12.45 35.26
N ALA A 230 1.96 -12.91 34.04
CA ALA A 230 2.71 -14.13 33.79
C ALA A 230 4.24 -13.99 33.92
N ASP A 231 4.76 -12.80 34.24
CA ASP A 231 6.20 -12.50 34.44
C ASP A 231 7.09 -13.05 33.29
N LEU A 232 6.65 -12.80 32.06
CA LEU A 232 7.30 -13.30 30.85
C LEU A 232 8.49 -12.42 30.46
N ASN A 233 9.58 -13.04 30.02
CA ASN A 233 10.66 -12.35 29.31
C ASN A 233 10.34 -12.31 27.81
N ILE A 234 9.90 -11.14 27.31
CA ILE A 234 9.49 -10.96 25.91
C ILE A 234 10.60 -10.22 25.14
N GLY A 235 11.06 -10.81 24.03
CA GLY A 235 11.97 -10.17 23.08
C GLY A 235 11.29 -10.00 21.72
N VAL A 236 11.54 -8.88 21.05
CA VAL A 236 10.97 -8.56 19.73
C VAL A 236 12.08 -8.07 18.82
N ASP A 237 12.20 -8.67 17.63
CA ASP A 237 12.94 -8.11 16.51
C ASP A 237 11.91 -7.54 15.51
N PRO A 238 11.83 -6.21 15.35
CA PRO A 238 10.87 -5.59 14.43
C PRO A 238 11.14 -5.87 12.95
N LEU A 239 12.34 -6.36 12.59
CA LEU A 239 12.78 -6.59 11.21
C LEU A 239 12.58 -5.36 10.29
N GLY A 240 12.92 -4.17 10.83
CA GLY A 240 12.76 -2.87 10.17
C GLY A 240 13.87 -2.50 9.20
#